data_AF-A0A1G9DYR3-F1
#
_entry.id   AF-A0A1G9DYR3-F1
#
_cell.length_a   1.000
_cell.length_b   1.000
_cell.length_c   1.000
_cell.angle_alpha   90.00
_cell.angle_beta   90.00
_cell.angle_gamma   90.00
#
_symmetry.space_group_name_H-M   'P 1'
#
loop_
_entity.id
_entity.type
_entity.pdbx_description
1 polymer ?
#
loop_
_entity_poly.entity_id
_entity_poly.type
_entity_poly.pdbx_seq_one_letter_code
_entity_poly.pdbx_strand_id
1 'polypeptide(L)' 'MEGFRYSEALKSSGLVWDEATLDRFLAAPREVVPKTTMTMGVSKPEDRQNIVAYLKSLSQ' A
#
# COMPACT_ATOMS: atom_id res chain seq x y z
N MET A 1 2.45 6.42 15.13
CA MET A 1 2.50 4.96 14.84
C MET A 1 3.87 4.47 15.23
N GLU A 2 3.97 3.82 16.38
CA GLU A 2 5.20 3.14 16.80
C GLU A 2 4.82 1.69 17.10
N GLY A 3 5.67 0.74 16.69
CA GLY A 3 5.52 -0.68 17.06
C GLY A 3 5.31 -1.67 15.91
N PHE A 4 4.94 -1.23 14.70
CA PHE A 4 4.86 -2.16 13.56
C PHE A 4 6.24 -2.39 12.94
N ARG A 5 6.64 -3.66 12.79
CA ARG A 5 7.90 -4.06 12.15
C ARG A 5 7.73 -4.12 10.63
N TYR A 6 7.81 -2.96 9.98
CA TYR A 6 7.87 -2.88 8.52
C TYR A 6 9.10 -3.62 7.97
N SER A 7 8.97 -4.20 6.77
CA SER A 7 10.12 -4.70 6.01
C SER A 7 11.11 -3.56 5.73
N GLU A 8 12.41 -3.87 5.70
CA GLU A 8 13.44 -2.85 5.40
C GLU A 8 13.23 -2.21 4.03
N ALA A 9 12.78 -2.98 3.03
CA ALA A 9 12.46 -2.46 1.69
C ALA A 9 11.33 -1.43 1.70
N LEU A 10 10.28 -1.64 2.51
CA LEU A 10 9.17 -0.70 2.60
C LEU A 10 9.58 0.57 3.35
N LYS A 11 10.39 0.44 4.40
CA LYS A 11 10.96 1.60 5.12
C LYS A 11 11.84 2.47 4.23
N SER A 12 12.63 1.84 3.36
CA SER A 12 13.54 2.55 2.45
C SER A 12 12.92 2.93 1.10
N SER A 13 11.64 2.62 0.88
CA SER A 13 10.98 2.79 -0.43
C SER A 13 10.88 4.24 -0.91
N GLY A 14 10.89 5.21 0.02
CA GLY A 14 10.70 6.62 -0.30
C GLY A 14 9.31 6.97 -0.84
N LEU A 15 8.36 6.03 -0.80
CA LEU A 15 7.02 6.23 -1.31
C LEU A 15 6.25 7.25 -0.46
N VAL A 16 5.55 8.14 -1.16
CA VAL A 16 4.51 8.98 -0.58
C VAL A 16 3.18 8.29 -0.81
N TRP A 17 2.41 8.07 0.26
CA TRP A 17 1.13 7.39 0.19
C TRP A 17 0.02 8.35 -0.25
N ASP A 18 -0.09 8.54 -1.56
CA ASP A 18 -1.25 9.12 -2.24
C ASP A 18 -2.15 8.04 -2.85
N GLU A 19 -3.29 8.44 -3.42
CA GLU A 19 -4.27 7.52 -4.01
C GLU A 19 -3.65 6.65 -5.12
N ALA A 20 -2.80 7.25 -5.97
CA ALA A 20 -2.19 6.55 -7.10
C ALA A 20 -1.12 5.53 -6.67
N THR A 21 -0.37 5.86 -5.62
CA THR A 21 0.66 4.98 -5.06
C THR A 21 0.05 3.88 -4.20
N LEU A 22 -1.04 4.18 -3.48
CA LEU A 22 -1.84 3.17 -2.79
C LEU A 22 -2.47 2.18 -3.78
N ASP A 23 -3.12 2.64 -4.85
CA ASP A 23 -3.73 1.73 -5.83
C ASP A 23 -2.69 0.79 -6.46
N ARG A 24 -1.55 1.33 -6.92
CA ARG A 24 -0.45 0.53 -7.49
C ARG A 24 0.10 -0.47 -6.49
N PHE A 25 0.34 -0.05 -5.26
CA PHE A 25 0.87 -0.92 -4.22
C PHE A 25 -0.13 -2.02 -3.85
N LEU A 26 -1.42 -1.70 -3.75
CA LEU A 26 -2.48 -2.68 -3.50
C LEU A 26 -2.63 -3.66 -4.67
N ALA A 27 -2.40 -3.24 -5.92
CA ALA A 27 -2.46 -4.13 -7.08
C ALA A 27 -1.34 -5.18 -7.05
N ALA A 28 -0.10 -4.74 -6.84
CA ALA A 28 1.08 -5.60 -6.89
C ALA A 28 2.19 -5.14 -5.91
N PRO A 29 2.09 -5.44 -4.61
CA PRO A 29 2.98 -4.88 -3.60
C PRO A 29 4.46 -5.21 -3.84
N ARG A 30 4.76 -6.42 -4.31
CA ARG A 30 6.12 -6.89 -4.58
C ARG A 30 6.73 -6.34 -5.86
N GLU A 31 5.91 -5.86 -6.79
CA GLU A 31 6.39 -5.15 -7.99
C GLU A 31 6.73 -3.70 -7.64
N VAL A 32 5.90 -3.06 -6.81
CA VAL A 32 6.12 -1.66 -6.38
C VAL A 32 7.24 -1.55 -5.35
N VAL A 33 7.29 -2.47 -4.39
CA VAL A 33 8.35 -2.54 -3.37
C VAL A 33 8.92 -3.96 -3.32
N PRO A 34 9.97 -4.24 -4.11
CA PRO A 34 10.64 -5.53 -4.08
C PRO A 34 11.08 -5.90 -2.66
N LYS A 35 10.82 -7.14 -2.24
CA LYS A 35 11.09 -7.66 -0.89
C LYS A 35 10.22 -7.08 0.23
N THR A 36 9.12 -6.40 -0.10
CA THR A 36 8.09 -6.11 0.91
C THR A 36 7.54 -7.40 1.53
N THR A 37 7.21 -7.34 2.82
CA THR A 37 6.55 -8.43 3.54
C THR A 37 5.07 -8.56 3.20
N MET A 38 4.48 -7.57 2.51
CA MET A 38 3.11 -7.66 2.00
C MET A 38 3.05 -8.59 0.78
N THR A 39 2.54 -9.79 0.97
CA THR A 39 2.53 -10.83 -0.08
C THR A 39 1.29 -10.84 -0.95
N MET A 40 0.18 -10.28 -0.45
CA MET A 40 -1.10 -10.28 -1.15
C MET A 40 -1.38 -8.92 -1.79
N GLY A 41 -1.75 -8.93 -3.06
CA GLY A 41 -2.40 -7.83 -3.74
C GLY A 41 -3.92 -8.02 -3.80
N VAL A 42 -4.61 -6.98 -4.24
CA VAL A 42 -6.05 -6.93 -4.50
C VAL A 42 -6.24 -6.80 -6.00
N SER A 43 -6.59 -7.92 -6.65
CA SER A 43 -6.62 -7.99 -8.12
C SER A 43 -7.72 -7.13 -8.73
N LYS A 44 -8.89 -7.06 -8.09
CA LYS A 44 -10.05 -6.31 -8.59
C LYS A 44 -9.83 -4.79 -8.43
N PRO A 45 -9.85 -4.02 -9.52
CA PRO A 45 -9.68 -2.56 -9.45
C PRO A 45 -10.75 -1.87 -8.60
N GLU A 46 -11.99 -2.34 -8.66
CA GLU A 46 -13.12 -1.76 -7.91
C GLU A 46 -12.91 -1.91 -6.40
N ASP A 47 -12.41 -3.08 -5.96
CA ASP A 47 -12.11 -3.32 -4.55
C ASP A 47 -10.96 -2.42 -4.07
N ARG A 48 -9.93 -2.20 -4.89
CA ARG A 48 -8.85 -1.26 -4.55
C ARG A 48 -9.35 0.16 -4.41
N GLN A 49 -10.18 0.63 -5.34
CA GLN A 49 -10.78 1.97 -5.28
C GLN A 49 -11.62 2.14 -4.01
N ASN A 50 -12.41 1.13 -3.64
CA ASN A 50 -13.19 1.14 -2.41
C ASN A 50 -12.29 1.20 -1.16
N ILE A 51 -11.21 0.44 -1.13
CA ILE A 51 -10.22 0.49 -0.04
C ILE A 51 -9.59 1.88 0.05
N VAL A 52 -9.13 2.44 -1.07
CA VAL A 52 -8.50 3.77 -1.12
C VAL A 52 -9.48 4.85 -0.63
N ALA A 53 -10.73 4.81 -1.11
CA ALA A 53 -11.77 5.74 -0.68
C ALA A 53 -12.07 5.62 0.83
N TYR A 54 -12.15 4.39 1.34
CA TYR A 54 -12.34 4.15 2.77
C TYR A 54 -11.17 4.68 3.60
N LEU A 55 -9.93 4.37 3.23
CA LEU A 55 -8.74 4.86 3.94
C LEU A 55 -8.67 6.39 3.94
N LYS A 56 -9.01 7.05 2.82
CA LYS A 56 -9.09 8.51 2.72
C LYS A 56 -10.15 9.12 3.64
N SER A 57 -11.24 8.40 3.90
CA SER A 57 -12.28 8.87 4.84
C SER A 57 -11.82 8.84 6.31
N LEU A 58 -10.78 8.07 6.63
CA LEU A 58 -10.22 7.92 7.98
C LEU A 58 -9.12 8.94 8.31
N SER A 59 -8.61 9.67 7.33
CA SER A 59 -7.48 10.60 7.50
C SER A 59 -7.91 12.04 7.82
N GLN A 60 -8.87 12.19 8.74
CA GLN A 60 -9.25 13.52 9.27
C GLN A 60 -8.20 14.11 10.20
#